data_AF-A0A4U0FEQ2-F1
#
_entry.id   AF-A0A4U0FEQ2-F1
#
_cell.length_a   1.000
_cell.length_b   1.000
_cell.length_c   1.000
_cell.angle_alpha   90.00
_cell.angle_beta   90.00
_cell.angle_gamma   90.00
#
_symmetry.space_group_name_H-M   'P 1'
#
loop_
_entity.id
_entity.type
_entity.pdbx_description
1 polymer ?
#
loop_
_entity_poly.entity_id
_entity_poly.type
_entity_poly.pdbx_seq_one_letter_code
_entity_poly.pdbx_strand_id
1 'polypeptide(L)'
;MPPPRVMHLNETAKYAVRTDPLQRLLDPAQPFVREDVLWALDLVKRKAADGAPEWSGLDQPRLLACFACYAEMALLLLHRRTPDQPETDCFREMLEELLCRPRSGS
;
A
#
# COMPACT_ATOMS: atom_id res chain seq x y z
N MET A 1 29.42 -27.84 -5.77
CA MET A 1 28.33 -27.80 -4.77
C MET A 1 27.63 -26.45 -4.92
N PRO A 2 26.38 -26.38 -5.42
CA PRO A 2 25.62 -25.13 -5.40
C PRO A 2 25.09 -24.86 -3.97
N PRO A 3 24.94 -23.59 -3.54
CA PRO A 3 24.35 -23.25 -2.25
C PRO A 3 22.86 -23.62 -2.21
N PRO A 4 22.28 -23.89 -1.03
CA PRO A 4 20.88 -24.24 -0.89
C PRO A 4 20.01 -23.04 -1.32
N ARG A 5 19.07 -23.29 -2.23
CA ARG A 5 18.01 -22.34 -2.60
C ARG A 5 17.19 -22.05 -1.35
N VAL A 6 17.34 -20.84 -0.82
CA VAL A 6 16.46 -20.29 0.21
C VAL A 6 15.05 -20.28 -0.38
N MET A 7 14.16 -21.09 0.18
CA MET A 7 12.76 -21.10 -0.22
C MET A 7 12.17 -19.74 0.12
N HIS A 8 11.93 -18.91 -0.90
CA HIS A 8 11.02 -17.76 -0.83
C HIS A 8 9.56 -18.27 -0.80
N LEU A 9 9.22 -19.08 0.20
CA LEU A 9 7.85 -19.55 0.44
C LEU A 9 7.49 -19.26 1.90
N ASN A 10 6.89 -18.08 2.12
CA ASN A 10 5.76 -17.87 3.05
C ASN A 10 5.48 -16.39 3.40
N GLU A 11 6.12 -15.41 2.74
CA GLU A 11 5.85 -14.00 3.08
C GLU A 11 4.39 -13.61 2.82
N THR A 12 3.77 -14.18 1.79
CA THR A 12 2.34 -14.01 1.48
C THR A 12 1.39 -14.70 2.47
N ALA A 13 1.87 -15.71 3.21
CA ALA A 13 1.04 -16.46 4.17
C ALA A 13 0.88 -15.72 5.51
N LYS A 14 1.75 -14.75 5.83
CA LYS A 14 1.62 -13.92 7.04
C LYS A 14 0.40 -13.00 7.03
N TYR A 15 -0.12 -12.70 5.84
CA TYR A 15 -1.18 -11.71 5.64
C TYR A 15 -2.59 -12.33 5.50
N ALA A 16 -2.71 -13.66 5.58
CA ALA A 16 -3.90 -14.38 5.12
C ALA A 16 -4.97 -14.67 6.21
N VAL A 17 -4.87 -14.14 7.43
CA VAL A 17 -5.73 -14.60 8.56
C VAL A 17 -6.54 -13.49 9.25
N ARG A 18 -6.69 -12.31 8.66
CA ARG A 18 -7.61 -11.30 9.21
C ARG A 18 -8.41 -10.69 8.08
N THR A 19 -9.59 -10.17 8.40
CA THR A 19 -10.45 -9.31 7.55
C THR A 19 -9.60 -8.51 6.56
N ASP A 20 -10.04 -8.30 5.31
CA ASP A 20 -9.24 -7.66 4.27
C ASP A 20 -8.53 -6.39 4.83
N PRO A 21 -7.19 -6.38 4.95
CA PRO A 21 -6.47 -5.26 5.55
C PRO A 21 -6.75 -3.93 4.83
N LEU A 22 -7.10 -4.01 3.54
CA LEU A 22 -7.56 -2.86 2.78
C LEU A 22 -8.87 -2.30 3.35
N GLN A 23 -9.85 -3.15 3.67
CA GLN A 23 -11.12 -2.70 4.24
C GLN A 23 -10.93 -2.01 5.60
N ARG A 24 -10.03 -2.51 6.45
CA ARG A 24 -9.71 -1.85 7.72
C ARG A 24 -9.02 -0.50 7.50
N LEU A 25 -8.10 -0.43 6.55
CA LEU A 25 -7.41 0.81 6.20
C LEU A 25 -8.31 1.82 5.51
N LEU A 26 -9.43 1.41 4.92
CA LEU A 26 -10.39 2.30 4.30
C LEU A 26 -11.54 2.70 5.24
N ASP A 27 -11.77 1.98 6.34
CA ASP A 27 -12.76 2.34 7.35
C ASP A 27 -12.27 3.49 8.27
N PRO A 28 -12.84 4.70 8.20
CA PRO A 28 -12.42 5.84 9.01
C PRO A 28 -12.67 5.63 10.51
N ALA A 29 -13.56 4.70 10.88
CA ALA A 29 -13.81 4.35 12.27
C ALA A 29 -12.73 3.41 12.86
N GLN A 30 -11.88 2.82 12.02
CA GLN A 30 -10.78 1.95 12.48
C GLN A 30 -9.48 2.74 12.68
N PRO A 31 -8.76 2.49 13.79
CA PRO A 31 -7.44 3.06 14.00
C PRO A 31 -6.45 2.51 12.95
N PHE A 32 -5.49 3.35 12.56
CA PHE A 32 -4.40 2.92 11.70
C PHE A 32 -3.48 1.94 12.44
N VAL A 33 -3.63 0.65 12.15
CA VAL A 33 -2.75 -0.39 12.70
C VAL A 33 -1.50 -0.50 11.85
N ARG A 34 -0.33 -0.42 12.47
CA ARG A 34 0.98 -0.48 11.79
C ARG A 34 1.12 -1.68 10.85
N GLU A 35 0.63 -2.84 11.24
CA GLU A 35 0.67 -4.04 10.39
C GLU A 35 -0.13 -3.88 9.10
N ASP A 36 -1.29 -3.23 9.16
CA ASP A 36 -2.14 -3.00 7.99
C ASP A 36 -1.46 -2.00 7.05
N VAL A 37 -0.89 -0.90 7.58
CA VAL A 37 -0.14 0.08 6.77
C VAL A 37 1.04 -0.58 6.07
N LEU A 38 1.82 -1.42 6.78
CA LEU A 38 2.93 -2.15 6.19
C LEU A 38 2.48 -3.10 5.07
N TRP A 39 1.34 -3.77 5.26
CA TRP A 39 0.76 -4.62 4.22
C TRP A 39 0.38 -3.81 2.98
N ALA A 40 -0.26 -2.65 3.16
CA ALA A 40 -0.69 -1.80 2.05
C ALA A 40 0.49 -1.22 1.28
N LEU A 41 1.53 -0.73 1.98
CA LEU A 41 2.77 -0.28 1.34
C LEU A 41 3.43 -1.41 0.55
N ASP A 42 3.48 -2.62 1.10
CA ASP A 42 4.06 -3.76 0.38
C ASP A 42 3.23 -4.15 -0.85
N LEU A 43 1.89 -4.08 -0.77
CA LEU A 43 1.01 -4.30 -1.90
C LEU A 43 1.24 -3.26 -3.02
N VAL A 44 1.27 -1.97 -2.67
CA VAL A 44 1.55 -0.87 -3.62
C VAL A 44 2.92 -1.08 -4.28
N LYS A 45 3.96 -1.38 -3.49
CA LYS A 45 5.30 -1.68 -4.02
C LYS A 45 5.29 -2.84 -5.01
N ARG A 46 4.59 -3.93 -4.70
CA ARG A 46 4.47 -5.10 -5.60
C ARG A 46 3.76 -4.74 -6.90
N LYS A 47 2.61 -4.07 -6.83
CA LYS A 47 1.88 -3.59 -8.02
C LYS A 47 2.75 -2.67 -8.89
N ALA A 48 3.55 -1.80 -8.27
CA ALA A 48 4.51 -0.94 -8.98
C ALA A 48 5.56 -1.77 -9.75
N ALA A 49 6.15 -2.76 -9.08
CA ALA A 49 7.19 -3.62 -9.66
C ALA A 49 6.64 -4.50 -10.80
N ASP A 50 5.39 -4.94 -10.67
CA ASP A 50 4.68 -5.73 -11.69
C ASP A 50 4.16 -4.87 -12.86
N GLY A 51 4.36 -3.55 -12.81
CA GLY A 51 3.96 -2.62 -13.87
C GLY A 51 2.45 -2.47 -14.00
N ALA A 52 1.72 -2.50 -12.87
CA ALA A 52 0.26 -2.46 -12.76
C ALA A 52 -0.43 -1.71 -13.93
N PRO A 53 -1.07 -2.43 -14.87
CA PRO A 53 -1.62 -1.83 -16.08
C PRO A 53 -2.74 -0.82 -15.78
N GLU A 54 -3.38 -0.91 -14.62
CA GLU A 54 -4.32 0.09 -14.11
C GLU A 54 -3.68 1.44 -13.78
N TRP A 55 -2.38 1.47 -13.45
CA TRP A 55 -1.67 2.70 -13.10
C TRP A 55 -1.08 3.41 -14.31
N SER A 56 -0.90 2.71 -15.44
CA SER A 56 -0.48 3.32 -16.71
C SER A 56 -1.45 4.39 -17.23
N GLY A 57 -2.69 4.42 -16.74
CA GLY A 57 -3.67 5.46 -17.06
C GLY A 57 -3.62 6.68 -16.14
N LEU A 58 -2.82 6.66 -15.08
CA LEU A 58 -2.60 7.83 -14.22
C LEU A 58 -1.63 8.79 -14.91
N ASP A 59 -1.99 10.07 -14.99
CA ASP A 59 -1.08 11.12 -15.44
C ASP A 59 0.03 11.35 -14.41
N GLN A 60 1.17 11.86 -14.91
CA GLN A 60 2.39 12.04 -14.12
C GLN A 60 2.19 12.82 -12.81
N PRO A 61 1.40 13.93 -12.75
CA PRO A 61 1.12 14.63 -11.50
C PRO A 61 0.47 13.75 -10.42
N ARG A 62 -0.50 12.91 -10.80
CA ARG A 62 -1.21 12.02 -9.87
C ARG A 62 -0.31 10.90 -9.36
N LEU A 63 0.51 10.34 -10.25
CA LEU A 63 1.50 9.32 -9.86
C LEU A 63 2.52 9.89 -8.87
N LEU A 64 2.99 11.12 -9.09
CA LEU A 64 3.90 11.81 -8.17
C LEU A 64 3.25 12.10 -6.81
N ALA A 65 1.97 12.49 -6.79
CA ALA A 65 1.22 12.69 -5.55
C ALA A 65 1.07 11.38 -4.76
N CYS A 66 0.71 10.29 -5.44
CA CYS A 66 0.64 8.96 -4.83
C CYS A 66 2.00 8.52 -4.28
N PHE A 67 3.08 8.73 -5.04
CA PHE A 67 4.42 8.40 -4.59
C PHE A 67 4.85 9.22 -3.36
N ALA A 68 4.54 10.52 -3.33
CA ALA A 68 4.85 11.37 -2.19
C ALA A 68 4.14 10.87 -0.92
N CYS A 69 2.84 10.57 -1.00
CA CYS A 69 2.06 10.00 0.10
C CYS A 69 2.62 8.65 0.56
N TYR A 70 2.94 7.75 -0.39
CA TYR A 70 3.58 6.47 -0.10
C TYR A 70 4.90 6.64 0.67
N ALA A 71 5.76 7.56 0.21
CA ALA A 71 7.07 7.80 0.81
C ALA A 71 6.96 8.41 2.20
N GLU A 72 6.05 9.36 2.40
CA GLU A 72 5.78 10.00 3.69
C GLU A 72 5.32 8.97 4.73
N MET A 73 4.37 8.12 4.36
CA MET A 73 3.89 7.04 5.24
C MET A 73 4.98 6.03 5.58
N ALA A 74 5.83 5.68 4.61
CA ALA A 74 6.99 4.83 4.87
C ALA A 74 7.98 5.47 5.85
N LEU A 75 8.25 6.78 5.72
CA LEU A 75 9.13 7.52 6.62
C LEU A 75 8.55 7.62 8.03
N LEU A 76 7.24 7.87 8.19
CA LEU A 76 6.58 7.90 9.49
C LEU A 76 6.74 6.56 10.22
N LEU A 77 6.54 5.45 9.51
CA LEU A 77 6.73 4.10 10.07
C LEU A 77 8.20 3.82 10.44
N LEU A 78 9.15 4.28 9.63
CA LEU A 78 10.59 4.15 9.91
C LEU A 78 10.99 4.95 11.15
N HIS A 79 10.45 6.16 11.30
CA HIS A 79 10.67 7.03 12.45
C HIS A 79 9.86 6.61 13.69
N ARG A 80 9.06 5.54 13.61
CA ARG A 80 8.15 5.07 14.67
C ARG A 80 7.21 6.18 15.15
N ARG A 81 6.84 7.09 14.26
CA ARG A 81 5.84 8.12 14.51
C ARG A 81 4.46 7.56 14.23
N THR A 82 3.52 7.95 15.09
CA THR A 82 2.10 7.73 14.81
C THR A 82 1.66 8.77 13.78
N PRO A 83 1.05 8.37 12.66
CA PRO A 83 0.54 9.32 11.70
C PRO A 83 -0.61 10.13 12.31
N ASP A 84 -0.62 11.43 12.04
CA ASP A 84 -1.74 12.30 12.40
C ASP A 84 -2.91 12.12 11.42
N GLN A 85 -4.09 12.60 11.78
CA GLN A 85 -5.30 12.39 10.99
C GLN A 85 -5.17 12.83 9.50
N PRO A 86 -4.57 13.99 9.16
CA PRO A 86 -4.36 14.38 7.77
C PRO A 86 -3.48 13.41 6.98
N GLU A 87 -2.45 12.84 7.62
CA GLU A 87 -1.55 11.86 6.99
C GLU A 87 -2.30 10.54 6.74
N THR A 88 -3.14 10.13 7.69
CA THR A 88 -3.99 8.95 7.52
C THR A 88 -5.04 9.12 6.44
N ASP A 89 -5.65 10.30 6.33
CA ASP A 89 -6.66 10.62 5.31
C ASP A 89 -6.01 10.63 3.91
N CYS A 90 -4.84 11.26 3.79
CA CYS A 90 -4.06 11.25 2.54
C CYS A 90 -3.71 9.82 2.10
N PHE A 91 -3.32 8.94 3.04
CA PHE A 91 -3.02 7.55 2.72
C PHE A 91 -4.25 6.78 2.26
N ARG A 92 -5.43 7.02 2.86
CA ARG A 92 -6.69 6.42 2.43
C ARG A 92 -7.03 6.81 0.99
N GLU A 93 -6.96 8.11 0.68
CA GLU A 93 -7.22 8.62 -0.67
C GLU A 93 -6.29 7.98 -1.70
N MET A 94 -4.99 7.87 -1.39
CA MET A 94 -4.03 7.19 -2.26
C MET A 94 -4.39 5.72 -2.48
N LEU A 95 -4.78 4.98 -1.43
CA LEU A 95 -5.19 3.58 -1.56
C LEU A 95 -6.46 3.43 -2.39
N GLU A 96 -7.43 4.32 -2.22
CA GLU A 96 -8.65 4.31 -3.03
C GLU A 96 -8.33 4.55 -4.51
N GLU A 97 -7.44 5.50 -4.81
CA GLU A 97 -7.02 5.80 -6.17
C GLU A 97 -6.27 4.64 -6.83
N LEU A 98 -5.35 4.00 -6.10
CA LEU A 98 -4.48 2.95 -6.64
C LEU A 98 -5.11 1.55 -6.65
N LEU A 99 -6.03 1.27 -5.72
CA LEU A 99 -6.55 -0.08 -5.46
C LEU A 99 -8.05 -0.22 -5.66
N CYS A 100 -8.85 0.83 -5.45
CA CYS A 100 -10.30 0.76 -5.56
C CYS A 100 -10.85 1.30 -6.88
N ARG A 101 -10.11 2.12 -7.64
CA ARG A 101 -10.65 2.75 -8.85
C ARG A 101 -10.85 1.69 -9.97
N PRO A 102 -12.10 1.35 -10.35
CA PRO A 102 -12.33 0.62 -11.59
C PRO A 102 -11.99 1.57 -12.74
N ARG A 103 -11.35 1.05 -13.80
CA ARG A 103 -11.07 1.77 -15.05
C ARG A 103 -12.31 2.55 -15.48
N SER A 104 -12.35 3.85 -15.21
CA SER A 104 -13.25 4.76 -15.91
C SER A 104 -12.63 4.95 -17.28
N GLY A 105 -12.97 4.03 -18.19
CA GLY A 105 -12.67 4.18 -19.60
C GLY A 105 -13.39 5.42 -20.14
N SER A 106 -12.63 6.24 -20.85
CA SER A 106 -13.10 7.15 -21.89
C SER A 106 -12.03 7.17 -22.97
#